data_AF-A0A5C3NA62-F1
#
_entry.id   AF-A0A5C3NA62-F1
#
_cell.length_a   1.000
_cell.length_b   1.000
_cell.length_c   1.000
_cell.angle_alpha   90.00
_cell.angle_beta   90.00
_cell.angle_gamma   90.00
#
_symmetry.space_group_name_H-M   'P 1'
#
loop_
_entity.id
_entity.type
_entity.pdbx_description
1 polymer ?
#
loop_
_entity_poly.entity_id
_entity_poly.type
_entity_poly.pdbx_seq_one_letter_code
_entity_poly.pdbx_strand_id
1 'polypeptide(L)'
;MQAYAAEVVHEAIRTEAQALERYMHPGEGQSITDLLESWSLQQLLEDAKDMAPTLCRFLRELCISTKHKSARRDTDLVLATALSMLIQARNERANLSQSVLCIYLLACGASRSLFEVLHHAGFASSYSKAVRDIKQLKNERLAKVAELARTRAFMIVWDNLNIAFRVGV
;
A
#
# COMPACT_ATOMS: atom_id res chain seq x y z
N MET A 1 18.25 -8.76 -37.10
CA MET A 1 18.95 -8.67 -35.79
C MET A 1 18.21 -7.75 -34.81
N GLN A 2 17.82 -6.52 -35.20
CA GLN A 2 17.05 -5.61 -34.33
C GLN A 2 15.68 -6.14 -33.88
N ALA A 3 14.92 -6.80 -34.77
CA ALA A 3 13.63 -7.39 -34.44
C ALA A 3 13.73 -8.50 -33.36
N TYR A 4 14.73 -9.38 -33.48
CA TYR A 4 14.97 -10.45 -32.51
C TYR A 4 15.36 -9.92 -31.12
N ALA A 5 16.20 -8.87 -31.08
CA ALA A 5 16.57 -8.25 -29.81
C ALA A 5 15.37 -7.60 -29.10
N ALA A 6 14.46 -6.97 -29.87
CA ALA A 6 13.24 -6.39 -29.32
C ALA A 6 12.30 -7.46 -28.76
N GLU A 7 12.14 -8.60 -29.44
CA GLU A 7 11.32 -9.72 -28.96
C GLU A 7 11.84 -10.30 -27.64
N VAL A 8 13.15 -10.49 -27.52
CA VAL A 8 13.78 -11.00 -26.28
C VAL A 8 13.53 -10.05 -25.10
N VAL A 9 13.68 -8.74 -25.31
CA VAL A 9 13.42 -7.73 -24.26
C VAL A 9 11.93 -7.70 -23.88
N HIS A 10 11.04 -7.80 -24.87
CA HIS A 10 9.60 -7.85 -24.61
C HIS A 10 9.20 -9.05 -23.74
N GLU A 11 9.76 -10.22 -24.03
CA GLU A 11 9.47 -11.43 -23.24
C GLU A 11 10.04 -11.31 -21.82
N ALA A 12 11.26 -10.80 -21.66
CA ALA A 12 11.84 -10.54 -20.35
C ALA A 12 10.96 -9.59 -19.51
N ILE A 13 10.55 -8.45 -20.07
CA ILE A 13 9.67 -7.50 -19.38
C ILE A 13 8.33 -8.16 -19.02
N ARG A 14 7.77 -8.99 -19.90
CA ARG A 14 6.51 -9.69 -19.64
C ARG A 14 6.64 -10.63 -18.45
N THR A 15 7.70 -11.44 -18.40
CA THR A 15 7.99 -12.38 -17.30
C THR A 15 8.22 -11.63 -15.99
N GLU A 16 9.05 -10.59 -16.01
CA GLU A 16 9.33 -9.75 -14.83
C GLU A 16 8.05 -9.12 -14.27
N ALA A 17 7.21 -8.54 -15.14
CA ALA A 17 5.97 -7.94 -14.71
C ALA A 17 4.92 -8.99 -14.23
N GLN A 18 4.96 -10.24 -14.70
CA GLN A 18 4.15 -11.33 -14.12
C GLN A 18 4.61 -11.68 -12.69
N ALA A 19 5.92 -11.67 -12.44
CA ALA A 19 6.46 -11.93 -11.11
C ALA A 19 6.04 -10.82 -10.12
N LEU A 20 6.20 -9.56 -10.52
CA LEU A 20 5.77 -8.41 -9.71
C LEU A 20 4.26 -8.41 -9.44
N GLU A 21 3.45 -8.75 -10.44
CA GLU A 21 2.00 -8.83 -10.29
C GLU A 21 1.58 -9.82 -9.19
N ARG A 22 2.24 -10.99 -9.12
CA ARG A 22 1.99 -11.99 -8.08
C ARG A 22 2.45 -11.50 -6.71
N TYR A 23 3.61 -10.85 -6.64
CA TYR A 23 4.14 -10.29 -5.39
C TYR A 23 3.24 -9.17 -4.84
N MET A 24 2.72 -8.30 -5.69
CA MET A 24 1.88 -7.16 -5.30
C MET A 24 0.40 -7.53 -5.14
N HIS A 25 0.06 -8.81 -5.26
CA HIS A 25 -1.28 -9.30 -4.98
C HIS A 25 -1.44 -9.46 -3.46
N PRO A 26 -2.45 -8.84 -2.84
CA PRO A 26 -2.76 -9.12 -1.44
C PRO A 26 -3.08 -10.61 -1.28
N GLY A 27 -2.45 -11.30 -0.33
CA GLY A 27 -2.71 -12.73 -0.11
C GLY A 27 -4.19 -12.97 0.25
N GLU A 28 -4.81 -14.02 -0.30
CA GLU A 28 -6.18 -14.36 0.06
C GLU A 28 -6.27 -14.66 1.57
N GLY A 29 -7.10 -13.89 2.28
CA GLY A 29 -7.26 -14.03 3.73
C GLY A 29 -6.11 -13.46 4.56
N GLN A 30 -5.16 -12.73 3.97
CA GLN A 30 -4.11 -12.05 4.72
C GLN A 30 -4.73 -11.04 5.71
N SER A 31 -4.23 -11.05 6.94
CA SER A 31 -4.65 -10.08 7.95
C SER A 31 -4.22 -8.67 7.55
N ILE A 32 -5.13 -7.70 7.69
CA ILE A 32 -4.82 -6.29 7.43
C ILE A 32 -3.80 -5.79 8.45
N THR A 33 -3.86 -6.30 9.68
CA THR A 33 -2.85 -6.04 10.71
C THR A 33 -1.45 -6.40 10.24
N ASP A 34 -1.25 -7.65 9.81
CA ASP A 34 0.07 -8.15 9.40
C ASP A 34 0.59 -7.41 8.17
N LEU A 35 -0.32 -7.08 7.24
CA LEU A 35 0.01 -6.27 6.06
C LEU A 35 0.56 -4.89 6.46
N LEU A 36 -0.12 -4.19 7.38
CA LEU A 36 0.31 -2.85 7.81
C LEU A 36 1.61 -2.87 8.62
N GLU A 37 1.88 -3.94 9.35
CA GLU A 37 3.11 -4.08 10.17
C GLU A 37 4.33 -4.49 9.33
N SER A 38 4.13 -5.28 8.27
CA SER A 38 5.23 -5.81 7.45
C SER A 38 5.55 -4.98 6.20
N TRP A 39 4.62 -4.17 5.71
CA TRP A 39 4.78 -3.51 4.42
C TRP A 39 5.71 -2.28 4.44
N SER A 40 6.55 -2.18 3.42
CA SER A 40 7.44 -1.03 3.17
C SER A 40 7.60 -0.79 1.67
N LEU A 41 7.55 0.48 1.24
CA LEU A 41 7.87 0.86 -0.15
C LEU A 41 9.34 0.63 -0.49
N GLN A 42 10.24 0.83 0.46
CA GLN A 42 11.66 0.60 0.26
C GLN A 42 11.93 -0.89 0.03
N GLN A 43 11.36 -1.76 0.88
CA GLN A 43 11.50 -3.20 0.71
C GLN A 43 10.90 -3.67 -0.62
N LEU A 44 9.73 -3.14 -1.00
CA LEU A 44 9.12 -3.42 -2.29
C LEU A 44 10.05 -3.10 -3.47
N LEU A 45 10.78 -1.98 -3.41
CA LEU A 45 11.72 -1.64 -4.47
C LEU A 45 12.93 -2.58 -4.50
N GLU A 46 13.48 -2.95 -3.34
CA GLU A 46 14.58 -3.93 -3.29
C GLU A 46 14.14 -5.28 -3.86
N ASP A 47 12.99 -5.79 -3.42
CA ASP A 47 12.41 -7.03 -3.93
C ASP A 47 12.13 -6.93 -5.45
N ALA A 48 11.67 -5.77 -5.91
CA ALA A 48 11.42 -5.52 -7.34
C ALA A 48 12.71 -5.50 -8.17
N LYS A 49 13.84 -5.02 -7.63
CA LYS A 49 15.13 -5.07 -8.34
C LYS A 49 15.58 -6.51 -8.59
N ASP A 50 15.26 -7.41 -7.67
CA ASP A 50 15.60 -8.83 -7.79
C ASP A 50 14.65 -9.57 -8.74
N MET A 51 13.35 -9.31 -8.66
CA MET A 51 12.34 -9.97 -9.51
C MET A 51 12.21 -9.39 -10.92
N ALA A 52 12.49 -8.09 -11.08
CA ALA A 52 12.28 -7.32 -12.30
C ALA A 52 13.45 -6.38 -12.63
N PRO A 53 14.69 -6.91 -12.76
CA PRO A 53 15.89 -6.11 -12.90
C PRO A 53 15.90 -5.27 -14.18
N THR A 54 15.34 -5.78 -15.29
CA THR A 54 15.31 -5.07 -16.57
C THR A 54 14.38 -3.88 -16.52
N LEU A 55 13.16 -4.09 -16.00
CA LEU A 55 12.17 -3.03 -15.80
C LEU A 55 12.66 -1.96 -14.82
N CYS A 56 13.20 -2.37 -13.67
CA CYS A 56 13.73 -1.44 -12.67
C CYS A 56 14.89 -0.62 -13.22
N ARG A 57 15.81 -1.24 -13.97
CA ARG A 57 16.91 -0.52 -14.61
C ARG A 57 16.39 0.48 -15.64
N PHE A 58 15.46 0.06 -16.50
CA PHE A 58 14.87 0.94 -17.50
C PHE A 58 14.20 2.17 -16.89
N LEU A 59 13.33 1.98 -15.88
CA LEU A 59 12.68 3.09 -15.18
C LEU A 59 13.68 3.99 -14.46
N ARG A 60 14.73 3.40 -13.88
CA ARG A 60 15.79 4.16 -13.23
C ARG A 60 16.54 5.07 -14.19
N GLU A 61 16.90 4.56 -15.37
CA GLU A 61 17.54 5.37 -16.43
C GLU A 61 16.61 6.49 -16.94
N LEU A 62 15.30 6.24 -17.02
CA LEU A 62 14.33 7.26 -17.43
C LEU A 62 14.12 8.36 -16.37
N CYS A 63 14.09 7.99 -15.09
CA CYS A 63 13.69 8.89 -14.01
C CYS A 63 14.87 9.57 -13.30
N ILE A 64 16.06 8.93 -13.27
CA ILE A 64 17.22 9.45 -12.53
C ILE A 64 18.16 10.18 -13.49
N SER A 65 18.08 11.51 -13.50
CA SER A 65 19.11 12.32 -14.14
C SER A 65 20.32 12.45 -13.22
N THR A 66 21.50 12.05 -13.70
CA THR A 66 22.79 12.22 -12.99
C THR A 66 23.14 13.69 -12.76
N LYS A 67 22.51 14.62 -13.50
CA LYS A 67 22.77 16.06 -13.43
C LYS A 67 21.89 16.80 -12.42
N HIS A 68 20.75 16.24 -12.03
CA HIS A 68 19.75 16.91 -11.19
C HIS A 68 19.26 16.00 -10.06
N LYS A 69 20.15 15.71 -9.10
CA LYS A 69 19.74 15.06 -7.85
C LYS A 69 18.96 16.04 -6.98
N SER A 70 17.67 15.79 -6.80
CA SER A 70 16.84 16.56 -5.87
C SER A 70 17.09 16.08 -4.44
N ALA A 71 17.48 16.97 -3.53
CA ALA A 71 17.57 16.67 -2.11
C ALA A 71 16.19 16.59 -1.42
N ARG A 72 15.12 17.08 -2.07
CA ARG A 72 13.79 17.21 -1.46
C ARG A 72 12.92 15.97 -1.64
N ARG A 73 13.20 15.12 -2.63
CA ARG A 73 12.42 13.91 -2.94
C ARG A 73 13.31 12.71 -3.01
N ASP A 74 12.94 11.67 -2.29
CA ASP A 74 13.55 10.36 -2.44
C ASP A 74 13.14 9.76 -3.78
N THR A 75 14.12 9.55 -4.65
CA THR A 75 13.87 9.07 -6.02
C THR A 75 13.53 7.58 -6.03
N ASP A 76 14.03 6.81 -5.06
CA ASP A 76 13.74 5.40 -4.94
C ASP A 76 12.27 5.19 -4.50
N LEU A 77 11.76 6.02 -3.59
CA LEU A 77 10.33 6.01 -3.26
C LEU A 77 9.44 6.40 -4.44
N VAL A 78 9.87 7.34 -5.28
CA VAL A 78 9.13 7.71 -6.49
C VAL A 78 9.10 6.54 -7.48
N LEU A 79 10.24 5.86 -7.67
CA LEU A 79 10.32 4.67 -8.52
C LEU A 79 9.45 3.52 -7.99
N ALA A 80 9.50 3.26 -6.69
CA ALA A 80 8.66 2.25 -6.03
C ALA A 80 7.17 2.55 -6.27
N THR A 81 6.75 3.80 -6.07
CA THR A 81 5.37 4.22 -6.29
C THR A 81 4.96 4.10 -7.76
N ALA A 82 5.84 4.48 -8.69
CA ALA A 82 5.60 4.35 -10.12
C ALA A 82 5.45 2.88 -10.54
N LEU A 83 6.31 1.99 -10.03
CA LEU A 83 6.19 0.55 -10.23
C LEU A 83 4.84 0.03 -9.71
N SER A 84 4.45 0.40 -8.48
CA SER A 84 3.15 0.01 -7.93
C SER A 84 1.97 0.44 -8.81
N MET A 85 2.02 1.65 -9.38
CA MET A 85 0.99 2.14 -10.29
C MET A 85 0.95 1.36 -11.60
N LEU A 86 2.12 1.07 -12.19
CA LEU A 86 2.22 0.33 -13.46
C LEU A 86 1.69 -1.11 -13.31
N ILE A 87 2.04 -1.78 -12.21
CA ILE A 87 1.59 -3.14 -11.94
C ILE A 87 0.09 -3.16 -11.63
N GLN A 88 -0.44 -2.20 -10.87
CA GLN A 88 -1.87 -2.08 -10.64
C GLN A 88 -2.65 -1.79 -11.93
N ALA A 89 -2.12 -0.95 -12.82
CA ALA A 89 -2.76 -0.66 -14.12
C ALA A 89 -2.83 -1.91 -14.99
N ARG A 90 -1.87 -2.82 -14.86
CA ARG A 90 -1.86 -4.12 -15.54
C ARG A 90 -2.86 -5.10 -14.92
N ASN A 91 -2.94 -5.15 -13.59
CA ASN A 91 -3.92 -5.96 -12.87
C ASN A 91 -4.41 -5.20 -11.64
N GLU A 92 -5.68 -4.78 -11.64
CA GLU A 92 -6.28 -4.00 -10.56
C GLU A 92 -6.26 -4.71 -9.20
N ARG A 93 -6.11 -6.04 -9.20
CA ARG A 93 -6.00 -6.84 -7.97
C ARG A 93 -4.60 -6.78 -7.36
N ALA A 94 -3.56 -6.44 -8.12
CA ALA A 94 -2.20 -6.24 -7.63
C ALA A 94 -2.05 -4.83 -7.01
N ASN A 95 -2.82 -4.58 -5.95
CA ASN A 95 -3.03 -3.25 -5.37
C ASN A 95 -2.57 -3.13 -3.91
N LEU A 96 -1.57 -3.94 -3.52
CA LEU A 96 -1.08 -4.00 -2.14
C LEU A 96 -0.63 -2.63 -1.62
N SER A 97 0.22 -1.92 -2.37
CA SER A 97 0.68 -0.56 -2.01
C SER A 97 -0.48 0.45 -1.91
N GLN A 98 -1.40 0.39 -2.86
CA GLN A 98 -2.56 1.28 -2.91
C GLN A 98 -3.56 1.02 -1.77
N SER A 99 -3.65 -0.23 -1.31
CA SER A 99 -4.47 -0.61 -0.15
C SER A 99 -3.90 -0.02 1.15
N VAL A 100 -2.57 -0.10 1.33
CA VAL A 100 -1.91 0.52 2.49
C VAL A 100 -2.04 2.05 2.46
N LEU A 101 -1.80 2.68 1.30
CA LEU A 101 -1.97 4.13 1.16
C LEU A 101 -3.41 4.56 1.44
N CYS A 102 -4.39 3.77 1.00
CA CYS A 102 -5.80 4.01 1.31
C CYS A 102 -6.09 4.04 2.81
N ILE A 103 -5.57 3.07 3.56
CA ILE A 103 -5.78 3.01 5.01
C ILE A 103 -5.13 4.23 5.67
N TYR A 104 -3.91 4.59 5.25
CA TYR A 104 -3.21 5.78 5.74
C TYR A 104 -4.02 7.06 5.51
N LEU A 105 -4.47 7.30 4.27
CA LEU A 105 -5.26 8.49 3.93
C LEU A 105 -6.56 8.58 4.74
N LEU A 106 -7.21 7.44 4.99
CA LEU A 106 -8.46 7.38 5.73
C LEU A 106 -8.22 7.71 7.20
N ALA A 107 -7.13 7.22 7.78
CA ALA A 107 -6.69 7.56 9.13
C ALA A 107 -6.34 9.05 9.27
N CYS A 108 -5.79 9.67 8.22
CA CYS A 108 -5.52 11.11 8.16
C CYS A 108 -6.78 11.97 7.94
N GLY A 109 -7.96 11.37 7.78
CA GLY A 109 -9.20 12.11 7.55
C GLY A 109 -9.33 12.68 6.14
N ALA A 110 -8.69 12.08 5.13
CA ALA A 110 -8.83 12.51 3.75
C ALA A 110 -10.30 12.46 3.29
N SER A 111 -10.73 13.50 2.57
CA SER A 111 -12.09 13.59 2.06
C SER A 111 -12.36 12.50 1.03
N ARG A 112 -13.64 12.11 0.89
CA ARG A 112 -14.05 11.15 -0.15
C ARG A 112 -13.67 11.64 -1.56
N SER A 113 -13.79 12.94 -1.83
CA SER A 113 -13.41 13.50 -3.14
C SER A 113 -11.92 13.34 -3.44
N LEU A 114 -11.04 13.52 -2.45
CA LEU A 114 -9.60 13.28 -2.61
C LEU A 114 -9.31 11.81 -2.89
N PHE A 115 -10.00 10.90 -2.20
CA PHE A 115 -9.89 9.46 -2.44
C PHE A 115 -10.25 9.07 -3.87
N GLU A 116 -11.37 9.56 -4.40
CA GLU A 116 -11.79 9.23 -5.77
C GLU A 116 -10.75 9.74 -6.79
N VAL A 117 -10.22 10.96 -6.60
CA VAL A 117 -9.16 11.50 -7.47
C VAL A 117 -7.91 10.62 -7.45
N LEU A 118 -7.44 10.24 -6.26
CA LEU A 118 -6.24 9.40 -6.11
C LEU A 118 -6.49 7.97 -6.62
N HIS A 119 -7.70 7.46 -6.48
CA HIS A 119 -8.08 6.15 -7.01
C HIS A 119 -8.04 6.13 -8.54
N HIS A 120 -8.64 7.14 -9.18
CA HIS A 120 -8.60 7.29 -10.64
C HIS A 120 -7.18 7.49 -11.17
N ALA A 121 -6.29 8.06 -10.38
CA ALA A 121 -4.88 8.24 -10.74
C ALA A 121 -3.99 7.01 -10.43
N GLY A 122 -4.54 5.94 -9.86
CA GLY A 122 -3.79 4.72 -9.51
C GLY A 122 -2.93 4.80 -8.25
N PHE A 123 -3.03 5.89 -7.48
CA PHE A 123 -2.32 6.03 -6.20
C PHE A 123 -3.02 5.27 -5.07
N ALA A 124 -4.33 5.10 -5.16
CA ALA A 124 -5.15 4.53 -4.10
C ALA A 124 -6.11 3.47 -4.64
N SER A 125 -6.54 2.57 -3.75
CA SER A 125 -7.71 1.72 -3.98
C SER A 125 -9.01 2.52 -3.81
N SER A 126 -10.16 1.90 -4.09
CA SER A 126 -11.45 2.57 -3.90
C SER A 126 -11.74 2.84 -2.42
N TYR A 127 -12.42 3.96 -2.14
CA TYR A 127 -12.84 4.32 -0.78
C TYR A 127 -13.64 3.20 -0.10
N SER A 128 -14.55 2.56 -0.85
CA SER A 128 -15.36 1.44 -0.37
C SER A 128 -14.51 0.25 0.08
N LYS A 129 -13.40 -0.03 -0.61
CA LYS A 129 -12.44 -1.06 -0.18
C LYS A 129 -11.72 -0.64 1.10
N ALA A 130 -11.22 0.59 1.17
CA ALA A 130 -10.54 1.10 2.37
C ALA A 130 -11.42 0.99 3.64
N VAL A 131 -12.71 1.34 3.54
CA VAL A 131 -13.65 1.21 4.66
C VAL A 131 -13.87 -0.25 5.08
N ARG A 132 -13.90 -1.20 4.12
CA ARG A 132 -13.97 -2.63 4.44
C ARG A 132 -12.71 -3.11 5.13
N ASP A 133 -11.54 -2.72 4.63
CA ASP A 133 -10.24 -3.11 5.19
C ASP A 133 -10.09 -2.56 6.62
N ILE A 134 -10.56 -1.33 6.91
CA ILE A 134 -10.62 -0.79 8.29
C ILE A 134 -11.60 -1.58 9.17
N LYS A 135 -12.78 -1.96 8.66
CA LYS A 135 -13.73 -2.77 9.44
C LYS A 135 -13.14 -4.14 9.78
N GLN A 136 -12.40 -4.75 8.86
CA GLN A 136 -11.67 -5.99 9.10
C GLN A 136 -10.60 -5.77 10.19
N LEU A 137 -9.76 -4.76 10.05
CA LEU A 137 -8.74 -4.40 11.05
C LEU A 137 -9.34 -4.19 12.44
N LYS A 138 -10.47 -3.48 12.54
CA LYS A 138 -11.21 -3.29 13.80
C LYS A 138 -11.59 -4.63 14.41
N ASN A 139 -12.13 -5.56 13.63
CA ASN A 139 -12.56 -6.86 14.11
C ASN A 139 -11.36 -7.71 14.58
N GLU A 140 -10.25 -7.70 13.83
CA GLU A 140 -8.98 -8.37 14.20
C GLU A 140 -8.47 -7.88 15.55
N ARG A 141 -8.40 -6.54 15.74
CA ARG A 141 -7.93 -5.96 17.00
C ARG A 141 -8.90 -6.18 18.15
N LEU A 142 -10.21 -6.11 17.91
CA LEU A 142 -11.22 -6.39 18.94
C LEU A 142 -11.14 -7.84 19.42
N ALA A 143 -10.94 -8.80 18.51
CA ALA A 143 -10.73 -10.20 18.86
C ALA A 143 -9.49 -10.36 19.76
N LYS A 144 -8.39 -9.65 19.44
CA LYS A 144 -7.18 -9.65 20.26
C LYS A 144 -7.42 -9.07 21.66
N VAL A 145 -8.15 -7.96 21.76
CA VAL A 145 -8.51 -7.34 23.05
C VAL A 145 -9.38 -8.28 23.88
N ALA A 146 -10.39 -8.90 23.27
CA ALA A 146 -11.26 -9.87 23.95
C ALA A 146 -10.49 -11.08 24.47
N GLU A 147 -9.46 -11.53 23.74
CA GLU A 147 -8.58 -12.61 24.18
C GLU A 147 -7.69 -12.20 25.36
N LEU A 148 -7.12 -10.98 25.32
CA LEU A 148 -6.34 -10.45 26.43
C LEU A 148 -7.18 -10.26 27.70
N ALA A 149 -8.42 -9.79 27.55
CA ALA A 149 -9.35 -9.61 28.67
C ALA A 149 -9.74 -10.95 29.33
N ARG A 150 -9.82 -12.04 28.56
CA ARG A 150 -10.10 -13.39 29.09
C ARG A 150 -8.89 -14.03 29.78
N THR A 151 -7.68 -13.71 29.33
CA THR A 151 -6.45 -14.40 29.77
C THR A 151 -5.65 -13.63 30.82
N ARG A 152 -5.96 -12.35 31.05
CA ARG A 152 -5.21 -11.47 31.95
C ARG A 152 -6.14 -10.62 32.80
N ALA A 153 -5.72 -10.30 34.02
CA ALA A 153 -6.37 -9.25 34.79
C ALA A 153 -6.22 -7.91 34.05
N PHE A 154 -7.31 -7.15 33.96
CA PHE A 154 -7.32 -5.83 33.34
C PHE A 154 -8.17 -4.87 34.18
N MET A 155 -7.91 -3.58 34.02
CA MET A 155 -8.67 -2.50 34.64
C MET A 155 -9.23 -1.61 33.53
N ILE A 156 -10.52 -1.29 33.60
CA ILE A 156 -11.16 -0.37 32.65
C ILE A 156 -10.92 1.05 33.15
N VAL A 157 -10.16 1.83 32.38
CA VAL A 157 -9.96 3.26 32.62
C VAL A 157 -10.74 4.03 31.56
N TRP A 158 -11.67 4.86 32.01
CA TRP A 158 -12.41 5.76 31.15
C TRP A 158 -11.74 7.14 31.17
N ASP A 159 -11.46 7.69 29.99
CA ASP A 159 -11.01 9.07 29.80
C ASP A 159 -12.07 9.85 29.00
N ASN A 160 -12.16 11.17 29.19
CA ASN A 160 -13.10 12.07 28.51
C ASN A 160 -14.59 11.70 28.62
N LEU A 161 -15.03 11.24 29.80
CA LEU A 161 -16.45 11.11 30.09
C LEU A 161 -17.10 12.50 30.14
N ASN A 162 -17.90 12.83 29.12
CA ASN A 162 -18.80 13.98 29.17
C ASN A 162 -20.01 13.61 30.06
N ILE A 163 -19.80 13.65 31.38
CA ILE A 163 -20.84 13.43 32.36
C ILE A 163 -21.72 14.67 32.35
N ALA A 164 -22.89 14.58 31.70
CA ALA A 164 -23.88 15.63 31.70
C ALA A 164 -24.42 15.81 33.13
N PHE A 165 -23.81 16.69 33.92
CA PHE A 165 -24.35 17.13 35.19
C PHE A 165 -25.64 17.92 34.91
N ARG A 166 -26.79 17.35 35.26
CA ARG A 166 -28.02 18.13 35.41
C ARG A 166 -27.82 19.05 36.62
N VAL A 167 -27.45 20.30 36.37
CA VAL A 167 -27.50 21.35 37.39
C VAL A 167 -28.98 21.68 37.55
N GLY A 168 -29.61 21.14 38.60
CA GLY A 168 -31.01 21.42 38.92
C GLY A 168 -31.19 22.89 39.25
N VAL A 169 -32.13 23.54 38.56
CA VAL A 169 -32.75 24.81 38.95
C VAL A 169 -33.99 24.48 39.75
#